data_AF-A0A2G2DTT3-F1
#
_entry.id   AF-A0A2G2DTT3-F1
#
_cell.length_a   1.000
_cell.length_b   1.000
_cell.length_c   1.000
_cell.angle_alpha   90.00
_cell.angle_beta   90.00
_cell.angle_gamma   90.00
#
_symmetry.space_group_name_H-M   'P 1'
#
loop_
_entity.id
_entity.type
_entity.pdbx_description
1 polymer ?
#
loop_
_entity_poly.entity_id
_entity_poly.type
_entity_poly.pdbx_seq_one_letter_code
_entity_poly.pdbx_strand_id
1 'polypeptide(L)' 'MEGNTNALKRVEKVKSYLLVVGIDPRRLEFYNLSAAQGLRWAEICTEFTERINTLGPSPIGIALQKKKAKAALTIQAA' A
#
# COMPACT_ATOMS: atom_id res chain seq x y z
N MET A 1 1.57 7.59 26.52
CA MET A 1 0.37 8.01 25.77
C MET A 1 0.77 8.55 24.39
N GLU A 2 1.28 7.70 23.48
CA GLU A 2 1.86 8.17 22.20
C GLU A 2 1.49 7.26 21.02
N GLY A 3 0.25 6.77 20.96
CA GLY A 3 -0.17 5.80 19.94
C GLY A 3 0.11 6.30 18.51
N ASN A 4 -0.36 7.51 18.19
CA ASN A 4 -0.22 8.08 16.85
C ASN A 4 1.23 8.40 16.51
N THR A 5 2.01 8.92 17.46
CA THR A 5 3.44 9.19 17.27
C THR A 5 4.22 7.91 16.96
N ASN A 6 3.91 6.81 17.67
CA ASN A 6 4.53 5.52 17.42
C ASN A 6 4.05 4.90 16.11
N ALA A 7 2.80 5.11 15.72
CA ALA A 7 2.27 4.69 14.42
C ALA A 7 3.00 5.40 13.27
N LEU A 8 3.18 6.72 13.35
CA LEU A 8 3.92 7.50 12.37
C LEU A 8 5.35 6.99 12.22
N LYS A 9 6.08 6.77 13.33
CA LYS A 9 7.44 6.20 13.30
C LYS A 9 7.49 4.84 12.60
N ARG A 10 6.49 3.99 12.80
CA ARG A 10 6.39 2.68 12.13
C ARG A 10 6.12 2.83 10.64
N VAL A 11 5.22 3.73 10.25
CA VAL A 11 4.89 3.99 8.84
C VAL A 11 6.12 4.49 8.09
N GLU A 12 6.85 5.46 8.64
CA GLU A 12 8.08 5.97 8.03
C GLU A 12 9.17 4.89 7.91
N LYS A 13 9.30 4.04 8.93
CA LYS A 13 10.19 2.87 8.85
C LYS A 13 9.79 1.91 7.73
N VAL A 14 8.50 1.61 7.59
CA VAL A 14 8.01 0.72 6.53
C VAL A 14 8.20 1.36 5.14
N LYS A 15 7.94 2.66 4.98
CA LYS A 15 8.23 3.40 3.73
C LYS A 15 9.70 3.24 3.31
N SER A 16 10.64 3.30 4.26
CA SER A 16 12.06 3.05 3.96
C SER A 16 12.32 1.62 3.45
N TYR A 17 11.63 0.63 4.00
CA TYR A 17 11.76 -0.76 3.56
C TYR A 17 11.11 -1.02 2.21
N LEU A 18 9.97 -0.38 1.92
CA LEU A 18 9.33 -0.46 0.60
C LEU A 18 10.30 0.00 -0.49
N LEU A 19 11.01 1.11 -0.27
CA LEU A 19 12.02 1.60 -1.20
C LEU A 19 13.13 0.57 -1.44
N VAL A 20 13.65 -0.04 -0.36
CA VAL A 20 14.71 -1.07 -0.44
C VAL A 20 14.29 -2.28 -1.26
N VAL A 21 13.02 -2.70 -1.18
CA VAL A 21 12.49 -3.86 -1.92
C VAL A 21 11.92 -3.48 -3.30
N GLY A 22 12.13 -2.25 -3.76
CA GLY A 22 11.69 -1.80 -5.09
C GLY A 22 10.20 -1.52 -5.21
N ILE A 23 9.52 -1.22 -4.11
CA ILE A 23 8.11 -0.79 -4.08
C ILE A 23 8.07 0.70 -3.81
N ASP A 24 7.33 1.45 -4.63
CA ASP A 24 7.16 2.89 -4.45
C ASP A 24 6.55 3.20 -3.06
N PRO A 25 7.28 3.93 -2.17
CA PRO A 25 6.80 4.24 -0.82
C PRO A 25 5.51 5.06 -0.78
N ARG A 26 5.16 5.76 -1.87
CA ARG A 26 3.91 6.52 -2.00
C ARG A 26 2.65 5.63 -1.95
N ARG A 27 2.82 4.31 -2.00
CA ARG A 27 1.76 3.32 -1.82
C ARG A 27 1.35 3.11 -0.35
N LEU A 28 2.03 3.74 0.60
CA LEU A 28 1.69 3.73 2.02
C LEU A 28 1.67 5.18 2.52
N GLU A 29 0.62 5.58 3.23
CA GLU A 29 0.53 6.91 3.82
C GLU A 29 -0.18 6.91 5.17
N PHE A 30 0.17 7.87 6.02
CA PHE A 30 -0.43 8.06 7.34
C PHE A 30 -0.99 9.46 7.48
N TYR A 31 -2.22 9.56 7.99
CA TYR A 31 -2.91 10.83 8.20
C TYR A 31 -3.43 10.91 9.64
N ASN A 32 -3.27 12.07 10.28
CA ASN A 32 -3.97 12.38 11.53
C ASN A 32 -5.27 13.12 11.20
N LEU A 33 -6.39 12.57 11.66
CA LEU A 33 -7.72 13.14 11.47
C LEU A 33 -8.51 13.01 12.78
N SER A 34 -9.25 14.05 13.12
CA SER A 34 -10.27 14.03 14.19
C SER A 34 -11.61 13.54 13.64
N ALA A 35 -12.51 13.13 14.54
CA ALA A 35 -13.84 12.63 14.18
C ALA A 35 -14.72 13.67 13.43
N ALA A 36 -14.41 14.98 13.55
CA ALA A 36 -15.15 16.04 12.88
C ALA A 36 -14.69 16.30 11.44
N GLN A 37 -13.59 15.70 10.97
CA GLN A 37 -12.97 16.02 9.68
C GLN A 37 -13.46 15.14 8.52
N GLY A 38 -14.78 14.94 8.43
CA GLY A 38 -15.40 14.07 7.41
C GLY A 38 -15.11 14.50 5.97
N LEU A 39 -15.21 15.80 5.68
CA LEU A 39 -14.89 16.33 4.33
C LEU A 39 -13.42 16.09 3.96
N ARG A 40 -12.50 16.36 4.89
CA ARG A 40 -11.07 16.14 4.66
C ARG A 40 -10.75 14.66 4.45
N TRP A 41 -11.44 13.76 5.14
CA TRP A 41 -11.32 12.32 4.92
C TRP A 41 -11.71 11.92 3.49
N ALA A 42 -12.82 12.47 2.96
CA ALA A 42 -13.25 12.21 1.59
C ALA A 42 -12.21 12.69 0.56
N GLU A 43 -11.66 13.89 0.75
CA GLU A 43 -10.56 14.42 -0.09
C GLU A 43 -9.34 13.50 -0.08
N ILE A 44 -8.88 13.08 1.11
CA ILE A 44 -7.73 12.17 1.25
C ILE A 44 -7.98 10.84 0.53
N CYS A 45 -9.19 10.27 0.64
CA CYS A 45 -9.55 9.04 -0.06
C CYS A 45 -9.45 9.22 -1.57
N THR A 46 -9.96 10.32 -2.11
CA THR A 46 -9.89 10.65 -3.54
C THR A 46 -8.44 10.80 -4.00
N GLU A 47 -7.68 11.69 -3.35
CA GLU A 47 -6.27 11.96 -3.69
C GLU A 47 -5.40 10.69 -3.62
N PHE A 48 -5.59 9.87 -2.59
CA PHE A 48 -4.84 8.62 -2.43
C PHE A 48 -5.23 7.60 -3.50
N THR A 49 -6.51 7.50 -3.83
CA THR A 49 -7.00 6.59 -4.88
C THR A 49 -6.42 6.97 -6.24
N GLU A 50 -6.46 8.25 -6.60
CA GLU A 50 -5.85 8.77 -7.83
C GLU A 50 -4.36 8.44 -7.90
N ARG A 51 -3.62 8.68 -6.81
CA ARG A 51 -2.20 8.34 -6.71
C ARG A 51 -1.94 6.85 -6.97
N ILE A 52 -2.70 5.96 -6.34
CA ILE A 52 -2.55 4.51 -6.52
C ILE A 52 -2.87 4.11 -7.96
N ASN A 53 -3.89 4.71 -8.57
CA ASN A 53 -4.23 4.48 -9.98
C ASN A 53 -3.08 4.91 -10.91
N THR A 54 -2.49 6.09 -10.68
CA THR A 54 -1.33 6.57 -11.46
C THR A 54 -0.10 5.67 -11.30
N LEU A 55 0.14 5.15 -10.09
CA LEU A 55 1.24 4.21 -9.84
C LEU A 55 1.02 2.83 -10.49
N GLY A 56 -0.21 2.51 -10.90
CA GLY A 56 -0.57 1.24 -11.49
C GLY A 56 -0.57 0.05 -10.51
N PRO A 57 -0.76 -1.18 -11.02
CA PRO A 57 -0.90 -2.38 -10.19
C PRO A 57 0.31 -2.62 -9.27
N SER A 58 0.05 -3.16 -8.08
CA SER A 58 1.11 -3.48 -7.13
C SER A 58 2.03 -4.60 -7.66
N PRO A 59 3.37 -4.44 -7.60
CA PRO A 59 4.32 -5.50 -7.94
C PRO A 59 4.10 -6.80 -7.18
N ILE A 60 3.65 -6.72 -5.92
CA ILE A 60 3.32 -7.89 -5.08
C ILE A 60 2.12 -8.63 -5.68
N GLY A 61 1.08 -7.92 -6.08
CA GLY A 61 -0.12 -8.51 -6.69
C GLY A 61 0.22 -9.25 -7.98
N ILE A 62 1.04 -8.63 -8.83
CA ILE A 62 1.55 -9.24 -10.07
C ILE A 62 2.35 -10.51 -9.75
N ALA A 63 3.27 -10.46 -8.78
CA ALA A 63 4.08 -11.61 -8.40
C ALA A 63 3.25 -12.79 -7.88
N LEU A 64 2.23 -12.51 -7.06
CA LEU A 64 1.31 -13.52 -6.55
C LEU A 64 0.46 -14.14 -7.66
N GLN A 65 -0.03 -13.34 -8.61
CA GLN A 65 -0.76 -13.85 -9.77
C GLN A 65 0.12 -14.75 -10.64
N LYS A 66 1.35 -14.33 -10.93
CA LYS A 66 2.33 -15.17 -11.66
C LYS A 66 2.61 -16.48 -10.93
N LYS A 67 2.78 -16.45 -9.60
CA LYS A 67 2.97 -17.65 -8.78
C LYS A 67 1.77 -18.61 -8.86
N LYS A 68 0.54 -18.09 -8.78
CA LYS A 68 -0.70 -18.88 -8.92
C LYS A 68 -0.81 -19.50 -10.31
N ALA A 69 -0.56 -18.72 -11.38
CA ALA A 69 -0.60 -19.20 -12.75
C ALA A 69 0.42 -20.33 -12.98
N LYS A 70 1.65 -20.17 -12.46
CA LYS A 70 2.68 -21.23 -12.52
C LYS A 70 2.22 -22.51 -11.82
N ALA A 71 1.66 -22.41 -10.61
CA ALA A 71 1.17 -23.57 -9.87
C ALA A 71 0.05 -24.31 -10.60
N ALA A 72 -0.90 -23.58 -11.20
CA ALA A 72 -1.98 -24.17 -11.97
C ALA A 72 -1.46 -24.92 -13.21
N LEU A 73 -0.47 -24.35 -13.92
CA LEU A 73 0.15 -25.00 -15.07
C LEU A 73 0.89 -26.29 -14.67
N THR A 74 1.57 -26.31 -13.52
CA THR A 74 2.25 -27.52 -13.03
C THR A 74 1.27 -28.65 -12.71
N ILE A 75 0.06 -28.35 -12.20
CA ILE A 75 -0.98 -29.35 -11.93
C ILE A 75 -1.56 -29.92 -13.23
N GLN A 76 -1.71 -29.10 -14.27
CA GLN A 76 -2.24 -29.55 -15.57
C GLN A 76 -1.24 -30.38 -16.39
N ALA A 77 0.06 -30.25 -16.11
CA ALA A 77 1.14 -30.97 -16.79
C ALA A 77 1.56 -32.27 -16.08
N ALA A 78 0.91 -32.62 -14.97
CA ALA A 78 1.12 -33.84 -14.18
C ALA A 78 -0.09 -34.77 -14.33
#